data_AF-W4V0M0-F1
#
_entry.id   AF-W4V0M0-F1
#
_cell.length_a   1.000
_cell.length_b   1.000
_cell.length_c   1.000
_cell.angle_alpha   90.00
_cell.angle_beta   90.00
_cell.angle_gamma   90.00
#
_symmetry.space_group_name_H-M   'P 1'
#
loop_
_entity.id
_entity.type
_entity.pdbx_description
1 polymer ?
#
loop_
_entity_poly.entity_id
_entity_poly.type
_entity_poly.pdbx_seq_one_letter_code
_entity_poly.pdbx_strand_id
1 'polypeptide(L)' 'MLCDQMTPKERMEAYNKGQQIDRLPCVPIVGNTAAGVINAKVSEFKGNGKLLAKAILLLTRCLDTTS' A
#
# COMPACT_ATOMS: atom_id res chain seq x y z
N MET A 1 8.97 0.39 -18.95
CA MET A 1 7.75 0.92 -18.30
C MET A 1 6.58 0.12 -18.82
N LEU A 2 6.19 -0.94 -18.11
CA LEU A 2 4.90 -1.57 -18.37
C LEU A 2 3.87 -0.67 -17.69
N CYS A 3 2.97 -0.06 -18.44
CA CYS A 3 1.85 0.65 -17.82
C CYS A 3 1.02 -0.37 -17.04
N ASP A 4 0.73 -0.08 -15.77
CA ASP A 4 -0.23 -0.84 -14.99
C ASP A 4 -1.55 -0.94 -15.77
N GLN A 5 -2.01 -2.17 -16.02
CA GLN A 5 -3.24 -2.42 -16.77
C GLN A 5 -4.46 -2.54 -15.84
N MET A 6 -4.22 -2.68 -14.54
CA MET A 6 -5.25 -2.75 -13.51
C MET A 6 -4.97 -1.71 -12.43
N THR A 7 -6.02 -1.08 -11.91
CA THR A 7 -5.89 -0.34 -10.66
C THR A 7 -5.59 -1.30 -9.51
N PRO A 8 -4.98 -0.82 -8.41
CA PRO A 8 -4.71 -1.66 -7.24
C PRO A 8 -5.96 -2.36 -6.69
N LYS A 9 -7.12 -1.72 -6.80
CA LYS A 9 -8.42 -2.28 -6.41
C LYS A 9 -8.84 -3.43 -7.32
N GLU A 10 -8.84 -3.21 -8.63
CA GLU A 10 -9.20 -4.24 -9.62
C GLU A 10 -8.27 -5.45 -9.52
N ARG A 11 -6.97 -5.20 -9.32
CA ARG A 11 -5.97 -6.25 -9.11
C ARG A 11 -6.26 -7.06 -7.85
N MET A 12 -6.60 -6.41 -6.74
CA MET A 12 -6.89 -7.09 -5.47
C MET A 12 -8.19 -7.91 -5.58
N GLU A 13 -9.21 -7.40 -6.29
CA GLU A 13 -10.44 -8.14 -6.57
C GLU A 13 -10.20 -9.35 -7.47
N ALA A 14 -9.40 -9.22 -8.53
CA ALA A 14 -9.01 -10.31 -9.41
C ALA A 14 -8.19 -11.37 -8.66
N TYR A 15 -7.23 -10.94 -7.82
CA TYR A 15 -6.45 -11.82 -6.96
C TYR A 15 -7.34 -12.64 -6.01
N ASN A 16 -8.30 -11.99 -5.34
CA ASN A 16 -9.25 -12.67 -4.45
C ASN A 16 -10.14 -13.68 -5.18
N LYS A 17 -10.39 -13.47 -6.47
CA LYS A 17 -11.17 -14.39 -7.34
C LYS A 17 -10.29 -15.45 -8.01
N GLY A 18 -8.97 -15.43 -7.80
CA GLY A 18 -8.03 -16.33 -8.48
C GLY A 18 -7.90 -16.08 -9.99
N GLN A 19 -8.22 -14.87 -10.44
CA GLN A 19 -8.14 -14.47 -11.85
C GLN A 19 -6.72 -14.05 -12.24
N GLN A 20 -6.49 -13.95 -13.55
CA GLN A 20 -5.21 -13.47 -14.07
C GLN A 20 -5.01 -12.00 -13.68
N ILE A 21 -3.85 -11.70 -13.09
CA ILE A 21 -3.45 -10.36 -12.66
C ILE A 21 -2.23 -9.92 -13.46
N ASP A 22 -2.10 -8.61 -13.65
CA ASP A 22 -0.96 -7.98 -14.33
C ASP A 22 0.36 -8.19 -13.57
N ARG A 23 0.31 -8.10 -12.23
CA ARG A 23 1.41 -8.36 -11.31
C ARG A 23 0.89 -8.76 -9.93
N LEU A 24 1.74 -9.33 -9.10
CA LEU A 24 1.39 -9.64 -7.71
C LEU A 24 1.11 -8.36 -6.91
N PRO A 25 -0.02 -8.26 -6.20
CA PRO A 25 -0.28 -7.12 -5.33
C PRO A 25 0.71 -7.10 -4.15
N CYS A 26 1.31 -5.94 -3.89
CA CYS A 26 2.12 -5.72 -2.69
C CYS A 26 1.29 -4.95 -1.66
N VAL A 27 1.03 -5.55 -0.49
CA VAL A 27 0.33 -4.90 0.61
C VAL A 27 1.38 -4.39 1.61
N PRO A 28 1.59 -3.07 1.73
CA PRO A 28 2.60 -2.54 2.65
C PRO A 28 2.18 -2.77 4.10
N ILE A 29 3.13 -3.27 4.90
CA ILE A 29 2.95 -3.42 6.34
C ILE A 29 3.27 -2.08 7.01
N VAL A 30 2.26 -1.44 7.61
CA VAL A 30 2.42 -0.18 8.33
C VAL A 30 2.90 -0.45 9.76
N GLY A 31 4.22 -0.46 9.94
CA GLY A 31 4.88 -0.68 11.23
C GLY A 31 6.13 0.18 11.41
N ASN A 32 7.14 -0.34 12.11
CA ASN A 32 8.36 0.41 12.43
C ASN A 32 9.08 0.97 11.19
N THR A 33 9.12 0.19 10.11
CA THR A 33 9.76 0.59 8.86
C THR A 33 8.98 1.70 8.15
N ALA A 34 7.64 1.63 8.18
CA ALA A 34 6.78 2.67 7.61
C ALA A 34 6.95 4.01 8.32
N ALA A 35 7.14 3.98 9.65
CA ALA A 35 7.36 5.17 10.48
C ALA A 35 8.53 6.02 9.97
N GLY A 36 9.66 5.38 9.62
CA GLY A 36 10.82 6.05 9.05
C GLY A 36 10.57 6.67 7.68
N VAL A 37 9.80 5.99 6.81
CA VAL A 37 9.47 6.47 5.45
C VAL A 37 8.51 7.66 5.49
N ILE A 38 7.55 7.65 6.41
CA ILE A 38 6.55 8.72 6.53
C ILE A 38 6.95 9.82 7.53
N ASN A 39 8.18 9.73 8.08
CA ASN A 39 8.73 10.62 9.10
C ASN A 39 7.78 10.80 10.31
N ALA A 40 7.23 9.69 10.81
CA ALA A 40 6.39 9.63 12.00
C ALA A 40 7.01 8.67 13.03
N LYS A 41 6.70 8.82 14.31
CA LYS A 41 7.10 7.86 15.34
C LYS A 41 6.10 6.71 15.41
N VAL A 42 6.61 5.51 15.67
CA VAL A 42 5.77 4.30 15.85
C VAL A 42 4.72 4.49 16.95
N SER A 43 5.10 5.21 18.01
CA SER A 43 4.21 5.54 19.12
C SER A 43 2.99 6.40 18.71
N GLU A 44 3.10 7.17 17.62
CA GLU A 44 2.02 8.04 17.14
C GLU A 44 0.95 7.28 16.37
N PHE A 45 1.22 6.06 15.89
CA PHE A 45 0.19 5.21 15.28
C PHE A 45 -0.79 4.66 16.30
N LYS A 46 -0.37 4.50 17.56
CA LYS A 46 -1.21 3.96 18.62
C LYS A 46 -2.27 4.99 19.01
N GLY A 47 -3.53 4.72 18.63
CA GLY A 47 -4.67 5.59 18.94
C GLY A 47 -4.94 6.71 17.92
N ASN A 48 -4.12 6.83 16.85
CA ASN A 48 -4.31 7.82 15.80
C ASN A 48 -4.68 7.17 14.46
N GLY A 49 -5.97 6.82 14.30
CA GLY A 49 -6.47 6.20 13.07
C GLY A 49 -6.28 7.06 11.82
N LYS A 50 -6.26 8.40 11.95
CA LYS A 50 -6.02 9.32 10.83
C LYS A 50 -4.59 9.20 10.31
N LEU A 51 -3.61 9.14 11.20
CA LEU A 51 -2.21 8.96 10.82
C LEU A 51 -1.99 7.60 10.17
N LEU A 52 -2.63 6.55 10.70
CA LEU A 52 -2.57 5.20 10.12
C LEU A 52 -3.17 5.16 8.71
N ALA A 53 -4.35 5.75 8.51
CA ALA A 53 -4.99 5.83 7.20
C ALA A 53 -4.14 6.62 6.19
N LYS A 54 -3.53 7.74 6.63
CA LYS A 54 -2.62 8.53 5.79
C LYS A 54 -1.37 7.73 5.41
N ALA A 55 -0.80 6.99 6.35
CA ALA A 55 0.36 6.14 6.13
C ALA A 55 0.06 5.05 5.10
N ILE A 56 -1.07 4.34 5.25
CA ILE A 56 -1.52 3.30 4.31
C ILE A 56 -1.67 3.89 2.91
N LEU A 57 -2.40 5.00 2.78
CA LEU A 57 -2.63 5.64 1.48
C LEU A 57 -1.32 6.05 0.80
N LEU A 58 -0.40 6.63 1.57
CA LEU A 58 0.88 7.11 1.04
C LEU A 58 1.78 5.96 0.60
N LEU A 59 1.86 4.89 1.39
CA LEU A 59 2.65 3.71 1.06
C LEU A 59 2.11 2.95 -0.15
N THR A 60 0.79 2.76 -0.23
CA THR A 60 0.16 2.14 -1.41
C THR A 60 0.50 2.93 -2.67
N ARG A 61 0.36 4.26 -2.64
CA ARG A 61 0.68 5.09 -3.81
C ARG A 61 2.15 5.06 -4.18
N CYS A 62 3.05 5.16 -3.20
CA CYS A 62 4.50 5.11 -3.47
C CYS A 62 4.88 3.80 -4.15
N LEU A 63 4.40 2.68 -3.64
CA LEU A 63 4.71 1.35 -4.19
C LEU A 63 4.11 1.14 -5.58
N ASP A 64 2.90 1.63 -5.81
CA ASP A 64 2.28 1.59 -7.13
C ASP A 64 3.04 2.44 -8.15
N THR A 65 3.61 3.59 -7.75
CA THR A 65 4.41 4.44 -8.65
C THR A 65 5.86 3.96 -8.89
N THR A 66 6.39 3.05 -8.07
CA THR A 66 7.78 2.56 -8.20
C THR A 66 7.94 1.27 -9.01
N SER A 67 6.87 0.71 -9.57
CA SER A 67 6.93 -0.53 -10.37
C SER A 67 6.54 -0.28 -11.83
#